data_AF-A0A6M5YWX6-F1
#
_entry.id   AF-A0A6M5YWX6-F1
#
_cell.length_a   1.000
_cell.length_b   1.000
_cell.length_c   1.000
_cell.angle_alpha   90.00
_cell.angle_beta   90.00
_cell.angle_gamma   90.00
#
_symmetry.space_group_name_H-M   'P 1'
#
loop_
_entity.id
_entity.type
_entity.pdbx_description
1 polymer ?
#
loop_
_entity_poly.entity_id
_entity_poly.type
_entity_poly.pdbx_seq_one_letter_code
_entity_poly.pdbx_strand_id
1 'polypeptide(L)' 'MSAITMPPTPLPTSTPPPHARGPKPHSFTIREYRELSHTGLFNDKKTMLIYGELYVMGMPSAPHDFALGAT' A
#
# COMPACT_ATOMS: atom_id res chain seq x y z
N MET A 1 -20.10 -63.48 -7.20
CA MET A 1 -19.05 -62.45 -7.40
C MET A 1 -19.40 -61.30 -6.45
N SER A 2 -18.76 -61.22 -5.27
CA SER A 2 -19.05 -60.16 -4.29
C SER A 2 -18.01 -59.06 -4.42
N ALA A 3 -18.44 -57.83 -4.67
CA ALA A 3 -17.58 -56.65 -4.77
C ALA A 3 -17.24 -56.13 -3.36
N ILE A 4 -15.96 -55.89 -3.11
CA ILE A 4 -15.47 -55.26 -1.89
C ILE A 4 -15.51 -53.75 -2.14
N THR A 5 -16.50 -53.07 -1.57
CA THR A 5 -16.57 -51.60 -1.58
C THR A 5 -15.49 -51.07 -0.63
N MET A 6 -14.44 -50.43 -1.18
CA MET A 6 -13.46 -49.71 -0.36
C MET A 6 -14.08 -48.42 0.19
N PRO A 7 -13.85 -48.06 1.46
CA PRO A 7 -14.25 -46.77 1.99
C PRO A 7 -13.46 -45.63 1.30
N PRO A 8 -14.07 -44.45 1.08
CA PRO A 8 -13.39 -43.32 0.48
C PRO A 8 -12.22 -42.86 1.36
N THR A 9 -11.04 -42.73 0.77
CA THR A 9 -9.85 -42.19 1.43
C THR A 9 -10.09 -40.70 1.74
N PRO A 10 -9.91 -40.23 2.99
CA PRO A 10 -10.02 -38.81 3.29
C PRO A 10 -8.91 -38.04 2.55
N LEU A 11 -9.29 -37.01 1.78
CA LEU A 11 -8.30 -36.10 1.18
C LEU A 11 -7.55 -35.38 2.32
N PRO A 12 -6.22 -35.20 2.21
CA PRO A 12 -5.50 -34.33 3.12
C PRO A 12 -5.99 -32.89 2.90
N THR A 13 -6.74 -32.36 3.86
CA THR A 13 -7.07 -30.94 3.93
C THR A 13 -5.78 -30.15 4.15
N SER A 14 -5.24 -29.58 3.09
CA SER A 14 -4.16 -28.58 3.19
C SER A 14 -4.76 -27.34 3.84
N THR A 15 -4.61 -27.21 5.16
CA THR A 15 -4.84 -25.94 5.84
C THR A 15 -3.79 -24.97 5.32
N PRO A 16 -4.17 -23.84 4.69
CA PRO A 16 -3.19 -22.85 4.26
C PRO A 16 -2.39 -22.40 5.48
N PRO A 17 -1.06 -22.22 5.36
CA PRO A 17 -0.23 -21.79 6.47
C PRO A 17 -0.80 -20.49 7.05
N PRO A 18 -0.84 -20.33 8.38
CA PRO A 18 -1.33 -19.10 8.99
C PRO A 18 -0.51 -17.95 8.42
N HIS A 19 -1.15 -17.08 7.64
CA HIS A 19 -0.52 -15.91 7.06
C HIS A 19 0.26 -15.21 8.16
N ALA A 20 1.57 -15.11 7.99
CA ALA A 20 2.43 -14.43 8.94
C ALA A 20 1.85 -13.03 9.17
N ARG A 21 1.32 -12.79 10.37
CA ARG A 21 0.85 -11.48 10.83
C ARG A 21 2.07 -10.60 11.10
N GLY A 22 2.82 -10.30 10.04
CA GLY A 22 3.81 -9.22 10.09
C GLY A 22 3.10 -7.89 10.35
N PRO A 23 3.78 -6.90 10.92
CA PRO A 23 3.22 -5.57 11.06
C PRO A 23 2.77 -5.07 9.67
N LYS A 24 1.48 -4.74 9.56
CA LYS A 24 0.94 -4.15 8.34
C LYS A 24 1.49 -2.72 8.23
N PRO A 25 1.93 -2.27 7.03
CA PRO A 25 2.28 -0.87 6.82
C PRO A 25 1.14 0.05 7.26
N HIS A 26 1.47 1.14 7.97
CA HIS A 26 0.48 2.15 8.32
C HIS A 26 -0.02 2.85 7.05
N SER A 27 -1.33 2.96 6.90
CA SER A 27 -1.95 3.68 5.79
C SER A 27 -2.46 5.02 6.30
N PHE A 28 -1.83 6.11 5.85
CA PHE A 28 -2.18 7.45 6.27
C PHE A 28 -3.55 7.88 5.75
N THR A 29 -4.34 8.51 6.62
CA THR A 29 -5.58 9.18 6.22
C THR A 29 -5.31 10.60 5.72
N ILE A 30 -6.28 11.18 5.00
CA ILE A 30 -6.22 12.59 4.58
C ILE A 30 -6.08 13.52 5.79
N ARG A 31 -6.75 13.18 6.91
CA ARG A 31 -6.69 13.97 8.14
C ARG A 31 -5.28 13.95 8.74
N GLU A 32 -4.70 12.75 8.92
CA GLU A 32 -3.33 12.59 9.44
C GLU A 32 -2.31 13.30 8.56
N TYR A 33 -2.45 13.21 7.22
CA TYR A 33 -1.58 13.91 6.29
C TYR A 33 -1.63 15.44 6.48
N ARG A 34 -2.82 16.01 6.68
CA ARG A 34 -2.97 17.46 6.96
C ARG A 34 -2.37 17.83 8.31
N GLU A 35 -2.60 17.03 9.34
CA GLU A 35 -2.00 17.26 10.66
C GLU A 35 -0.47 17.23 10.59
N LEU A 36 0.12 16.27 9.86
CA LEU A 36 1.56 16.20 9.62
C LEU A 36 2.11 17.43 8.90
N SER A 37 1.35 18.04 7.99
CA SER A 37 1.80 19.27 7.30
C SER A 37 2.07 20.43 8.25
N HIS A 38 1.40 20.47 9.41
CA HIS A 38 1.58 21.51 10.42
C HIS A 38 2.80 21.28 11.33
N THR A 39 3.36 20.07 11.34
CA THR A 39 4.48 19.71 12.22
C THR A 39 5.85 20.19 11.72
N GLY A 40 5.94 20.64 10.47
CA GLY A 40 7.22 20.97 9.84
C GLY A 40 8.07 19.76 9.45
N LEU A 41 7.57 18.53 9.61
CA LEU A 41 8.29 17.27 9.30
C LEU A 41 8.91 17.27 7.90
N PHE A 42 8.25 17.90 6.93
CA PHE A 42 8.66 17.89 5.53
C PHE A 42 9.58 19.05 5.12
N ASN A 43 9.99 19.95 6.04
CA ASN A 43 10.93 21.05 5.77
C ASN A 43 10.62 21.80 4.46
N ASP A 44 9.37 22.24 4.30
CA ASP A 44 8.85 22.95 3.12
C ASP A 44 8.92 22.18 1.78
N LYS A 45 9.24 20.88 1.82
CA LYS A 45 9.15 20.04 0.63
C LYS A 45 7.69 19.77 0.29
N LYS A 46 7.38 19.82 -1.01
CA LYS A 46 6.08 19.36 -1.49
C LYS A 46 5.96 17.86 -1.28
N THR A 47 4.85 17.44 -0.67
CA THR A 47 4.53 16.02 -0.45
C THR A 47 3.18 15.67 -1.05
N MET A 48 2.92 14.38 -1.22
CA MET A 48 1.67 13.86 -1.75
C MET A 48 1.25 12.60 -1.02
N LEU A 49 -0.04 12.47 -0.74
CA LEU A 49 -0.65 11.26 -0.19
C LEU A 49 -1.28 10.45 -1.34
N ILE A 50 -0.79 9.24 -1.57
CA ILE A 50 -1.28 8.32 -2.62
C ILE A 50 -1.57 6.97 -1.97
N TYR A 51 -2.83 6.51 -2.02
CA TYR A 51 -3.26 5.21 -1.47
C TYR A 51 -2.82 4.94 -0.01
N GLY A 52 -2.72 5.97 0.82
CA GLY A 52 -2.28 5.85 2.22
C GLY A 52 -0.76 5.93 2.41
N GLU A 53 0.00 6.23 1.36
CA GLU A 53 1.45 6.37 1.41
C GLU A 53 1.88 7.81 1.12
N LEU A 54 2.95 8.24 1.79
CA LEU A 54 3.48 9.60 1.67
C LEU A 54 4.69 9.62 0.74
N TYR A 55 4.61 10.47 -0.27
CA TYR A 55 5.66 10.69 -1.25
C TYR A 55 6.21 12.11 -1.11
N VAL A 56 7.53 12.26 -1.10
CA VAL A 56 8.18 13.56 -1.19
C VAL A 56 8.43 13.85 -2.66
N MET A 57 7.91 14.96 -3.16
CA MET A 57 8.13 15.35 -4.54
C MET A 57 9.51 15.99 -4.69
N GLY A 58 10.22 15.58 -5.74
CA GLY A 58 11.42 16.28 -6.17
C GLY A 58 11.09 17.72 -6.57
N MET A 59 12.08 18.60 -6.48
CA MET A 59 11.96 19.92 -7.09
C MET A 59 11.74 19.73 -8.60
N PRO A 60 10.78 20.44 -9.22
CA PRO A 60 10.59 20.36 -10.65
C PRO A 60 11.89 20.78 -11.35
N SER A 61 12.38 19.97 -12.28
CA SER A 61 13.44 20.37 -13.20
C SER A 61 12.82 21.18 -14.36
N ALA A 62 13.50 22.23 -14.83
CA ALA A 62 13.18 22.81 -16.13
C ALA A 62 13.27 21.68 -17.17
N PRO A 63 12.19 21.38 -17.93
CA PRO A 63 11.30 22.34 -18.58
C PRO A 63 9.89 22.44 -17.96
N HIS A 64 9.66 21.89 -16.77
CA HIS A 64 8.33 21.90 -16.13
C HIS A 64 7.78 23.32 -15.87
N ASP A 65 8.62 24.36 -15.83
CA ASP A 65 8.23 25.76 -15.66
C ASP A 65 7.66 26.42 -16.93
N PHE A 66 7.95 25.90 -18.13
CA PHE A 66 7.52 26.54 -19.39
C PHE A 66 6.02 26.41 -19.67
N ALA A 67 5.30 25.54 -18.94
CA ALA A 67 3.87 25.33 -19.15
C ALA A 67 2.97 26.39 -18.48
N LEU A 68 3.52 27.26 -17.62
CA LEU A 68 2.75 28.27 -16.88
C LEU A 68 2.78 29.67 -17.52
N GLY A 69 3.44 29.85 -18.67
CA GLY A 69 3.69 31.16 -19.28
C GLY A 69 3.30 31.32 -20.75
N ALA A 70 2.45 30.46 -21.31
CA ALA A 70 1.93 30.65 -22.67
C ALA A 70 0.67 31.56 -22.65
N THR A 71 0.89 32.87 -22.53
CA THR A 71 -0.11 33.92 -22.81
C THR A 71 0.53 35.02 -23.64
#